data_AF-K9E821-F1
#
_entry.id   AF-K9E821-F1
#
_cell.length_a   1.000
_cell.length_b   1.000
_cell.length_c   1.000
_cell.angle_alpha   90.00
_cell.angle_beta   90.00
_cell.angle_gamma   90.00
#
_symmetry.space_group_name_H-M   'P 1'
#
loop_
_entity.id
_entity.type
_entity.pdbx_description
1 polymer ?
#
loop_
_entity_poly.entity_id
_entity_poly.type
_entity_poly.pdbx_seq_one_letter_code
_entity_poly.pdbx_strand_id
1 'polypeptide(L)' 'MKNTVLSIWRFYVDGFRGMTLGRTLWFIILLKLFIMFAILRVFFFPNFLNSAATDGDKEGYVSNELIERAIGDPPPSISD' A
#
# COMPACT_ATOMS: atom_id res chain seq x y z
N MET A 1 -17.47 -1.32 -39.00
CA MET A 1 -16.35 -1.72 -38.12
C MET A 1 -16.76 -2.05 -36.67
N LYS A 2 -18.05 -2.11 -36.31
CA LYS A 2 -18.49 -2.39 -34.92
C LYS A 2 -18.51 -3.89 -34.57
N ASN A 3 -18.51 -4.76 -35.58
CA ASN A 3 -18.78 -6.19 -35.39
C ASN A 3 -17.52 -7.03 -35.13
N THR A 4 -16.35 -6.56 -35.53
CA THR A 4 -15.07 -7.27 -35.37
C THR A 4 -14.63 -7.31 -33.90
N VAL A 5 -14.82 -6.21 -33.17
CA VAL A 5 -14.53 -6.16 -31.73
C VAL A 5 -15.45 -7.11 -30.96
N LEU A 6 -16.73 -7.19 -31.34
CA LEU A 6 -17.69 -8.14 -30.78
C LEU A 6 -17.33 -9.60 -31.10
N SER A 7 -16.83 -9.90 -32.30
CA SER A 7 -16.41 -11.26 -32.63
C SER A 7 -15.18 -11.68 -31.84
N ILE A 8 -14.20 -10.78 -31.68
CA ILE A 8 -12.98 -11.02 -30.88
C ILE A 8 -13.34 -11.20 -29.40
N TRP A 9 -14.21 -10.35 -28.88
CA TRP A 9 -14.73 -10.46 -27.51
C TRP A 9 -15.41 -11.80 -27.26
N ARG A 10 -16.31 -12.20 -28.17
CA ARG A 10 -17.05 -13.45 -28.07
C ARG A 10 -16.13 -14.66 -28.20
N PHE A 11 -15.11 -14.61 -29.06
CA PHE A 11 -14.12 -15.68 -29.20
C PHE A 11 -13.24 -15.82 -27.96
N TYR A 12 -12.84 -14.71 -27.34
CA TYR A 12 -12.09 -14.69 -26.08
C TYR A 12 -12.92 -15.27 -24.93
N VAL A 13 -14.18 -14.84 -24.80
CA VAL A 13 -15.11 -15.34 -23.77
C VAL A 13 -15.50 -16.80 -24.02
N ASP A 14 -15.73 -17.23 -25.27
CA ASP A 14 -16.03 -18.63 -25.58
C ASP A 14 -14.82 -19.55 -25.36
N GLY A 15 -13.62 -19.15 -25.78
CA GLY A 15 -12.39 -19.91 -25.53
C GLY A 15 -12.08 -20.03 -24.03
N PHE A 16 -12.34 -18.96 -23.29
CA PHE A 16 -12.16 -18.92 -21.84
C PHE A 16 -13.22 -19.71 -21.06
N ARG A 17 -14.48 -19.71 -21.52
CA ARG A 17 -15.61 -20.38 -20.85
C ARG A 17 -15.76 -21.85 -21.23
N GLY A 18 -15.32 -22.23 -22.43
CA GLY A 18 -15.40 -23.58 -22.98
C GLY A 18 -14.37 -24.56 -22.40
N MET A 19 -13.27 -24.07 -21.82
CA MET A 19 -12.24 -24.92 -21.21
C MET A 19 -12.41 -24.94 -19.69
N THR A 20 -12.61 -26.13 -19.12
CA THR A 20 -12.53 -26.36 -17.68
C THR A 20 -11.21 -25.85 -17.09
N LEU A 21 -10.12 -25.96 -17.86
CA LEU A 21 -8.81 -25.40 -17.55
C LEU A 21 -8.84 -23.87 -17.40
N GLY A 22 -9.51 -23.14 -18.30
CA GLY A 22 -9.59 -21.67 -18.25
C GLY A 22 -10.33 -21.16 -17.01
N ARG A 23 -11.42 -21.84 -16.65
CA ARG A 23 -12.19 -21.55 -15.43
C ARG A 23 -11.36 -21.81 -14.16
N THR A 24 -10.64 -22.92 -14.12
CA THR A 24 -9.72 -23.25 -13.03
C THR A 24 -8.57 -22.24 -12.94
N LEU A 25 -7.96 -21.87 -14.06
CA LEU A 25 -6.86 -20.91 -14.10
C LEU A 25 -7.30 -19.53 -13.61
N TRP A 26 -8.47 -19.07 -14.04
CA TRP A 26 -9.03 -17.81 -13.57
C TRP A 26 -9.35 -17.86 -12.09
N PHE A 27 -9.93 -18.96 -11.60
CA PHE A 27 -10.16 -19.15 -10.18
C PHE A 27 -8.86 -19.09 -9.38
N ILE A 28 -7.77 -19.69 -9.90
CA ILE A 28 -6.43 -19.59 -9.30
C ILE A 28 -5.94 -18.14 -9.29
N ILE A 29 -6.11 -17.38 -10.38
CA ILE A 29 -5.71 -15.97 -10.44
C ILE A 29 -6.52 -15.14 -9.44
N LEU A 30 -7.84 -15.35 -9.36
CA LEU A 30 -8.72 -14.67 -8.42
C LEU A 30 -8.35 -15.00 -6.97
N LEU A 31 -8.12 -16.29 -6.68
CA LEU A 31 -7.72 -16.78 -5.38
C LEU A 31 -6.35 -16.22 -4.99
N LYS A 32 -5.39 -16.20 -5.91
CA LYS A 32 -4.07 -15.63 -5.68
C LYS A 32 -4.15 -14.13 -5.45
N LEU A 33 -4.94 -13.40 -6.23
CA LEU A 33 -5.20 -11.98 -6.00
C LEU A 33 -5.85 -11.74 -4.63
N PHE A 34 -6.81 -12.57 -4.24
CA PHE A 34 -7.47 -12.48 -2.93
C PHE A 34 -6.51 -12.79 -1.78
N ILE A 35 -5.73 -13.86 -1.86
CA ILE A 35 -4.74 -14.26 -0.84
C ILE A 35 -3.62 -13.23 -0.76
N MET A 36 -3.07 -12.78 -1.90
CA MET A 36 -2.05 -11.73 -1.94
C MET A 36 -2.61 -10.43 -1.35
N PHE A 37 -3.84 -10.05 -1.71
CA PHE A 37 -4.48 -8.87 -1.15
C PHE A 37 -4.74 -9.01 0.34
N ALA A 38 -5.20 -10.16 0.82
CA ALA A 38 -5.46 -10.41 2.24
C ALA A 38 -4.17 -10.41 3.06
N ILE A 39 -3.12 -11.07 2.60
CA ILE A 39 -1.82 -11.11 3.30
C ILE A 39 -1.14 -9.74 3.22
N LEU A 40 -1.04 -9.10 2.05
CA LEU A 40 -0.54 -7.72 1.96
C LEU A 40 -1.40 -6.81 2.84
N ARG A 41 -2.72 -6.92 2.83
CA ARG A 41 -3.56 -6.10 3.69
C ARG A 41 -3.30 -6.34 5.17
N VAL A 42 -3.19 -7.60 5.60
CA VAL A 42 -2.98 -7.95 7.01
C VAL A 42 -1.52 -7.84 7.45
N PHE A 43 -0.52 -7.81 6.58
CA PHE A 43 0.88 -7.60 6.96
C PHE A 43 1.33 -6.15 6.78
N PHE A 44 0.89 -5.52 5.71
CA PHE A 44 1.25 -4.15 5.37
C PHE A 44 0.44 -3.16 6.21
N PHE A 45 -0.84 -3.39 6.50
CA PHE A 45 -1.64 -2.45 7.31
C PHE A 45 -1.37 -2.48 8.82
N PRO A 46 -1.10 -3.59 9.54
CA PRO A 46 -0.74 -3.46 10.94
C PRO A 46 0.60 -2.79 11.11
N ASN A 47 1.61 -3.00 10.26
CA ASN A 47 2.87 -2.26 10.41
C ASN A 47 2.74 -0.79 9.96
N PHE A 48 2.00 -0.47 8.88
CA PHE A 48 1.76 0.93 8.52
C PHE A 48 0.87 1.66 9.54
N LEU A 49 -0.20 1.07 10.06
CA LEU A 49 -1.10 1.71 11.02
C LEU A 49 -0.57 1.64 12.45
N ASN A 50 0.09 0.57 12.86
CA ASN A 50 0.73 0.50 14.18
C ASN A 50 1.99 1.37 14.21
N SER A 51 2.78 1.41 13.14
CA SER A 51 3.92 2.34 13.07
C SER A 51 3.47 3.78 12.89
N ALA A 52 2.43 4.09 12.10
CA ALA A 52 1.89 5.46 12.02
C ALA A 52 1.10 5.87 13.27
N ALA A 53 0.50 4.94 14.01
CA ALA A 53 -0.12 5.23 15.30
C ALA A 53 0.90 5.28 16.46
N THR A 54 2.05 4.61 16.34
CA THR A 54 3.14 4.63 17.33
C THR A 54 4.26 5.61 17.02
N ASP A 55 4.28 6.25 15.84
CA ASP A 55 5.19 7.38 15.52
C ASP A 55 4.64 8.73 16.01
N GLY A 56 3.43 8.77 16.58
CA GLY A 56 2.91 9.96 17.25
C GLY A 56 3.80 10.46 18.40
N ASP A 57 4.67 9.60 18.95
CA ASP A 57 5.62 9.97 20.01
C ASP A 57 6.97 10.49 19.48
N LYS A 58 7.35 10.20 18.23
CA LYS A 58 8.64 10.64 17.67
C LYS A 58 8.57 12.02 17.04
N GLU A 59 7.45 12.36 16.39
CA GLU A 59 7.25 13.71 15.84
C GLU A 59 7.18 14.77 16.95
N GLY A 60 6.57 14.42 18.09
CA GLY A 60 6.55 15.27 19.28
C GLY A 60 7.94 15.50 19.87
N TYR A 61 8.78 14.46 19.94
CA TYR A 61 10.13 14.56 20.50
C TYR A 61 11.06 15.40 19.61
N VAL A 62 11.01 15.22 18.28
CA VAL A 62 11.82 16.01 17.33
C VAL A 62 11.34 17.47 17.28
N SER A 63 10.04 17.71 17.35
CA SER A 63 9.50 19.08 17.41
C SER A 63 9.92 19.80 18.69
N ASN A 64 9.92 19.11 19.83
CA ASN A 64 10.35 19.69 21.10
C ASN A 64 11.85 19.99 21.10
N GLU A 65 12.67 19.12 20.52
CA GLU A 65 14.12 19.32 20.40
C GLU A 65 14.49 20.48 19.44
N LEU A 66 13.73 20.67 18.36
CA LEU A 66 13.90 21.79 17.44
C LEU A 66 13.44 23.12 18.06
N ILE A 67 12.36 23.10 18.86
CA ILE A 67 11.90 24.25 19.63
C ILE A 67 12.91 24.58 20.74
N GLU A 68 13.45 23.59 21.44
CA GLU A 68 14.44 23.77 22.49
C GLU A 68 15.76 24.33 21.95
N ARG A 69 16.24 23.87 20.78
CA ARG A 69 17.40 24.50 20.10
C ARG A 69 17.08 25.87 19.51
N ALA A 70 15.86 26.09 19.03
CA ALA A 70 15.46 27.40 18.51
C ALA A 70 15.28 28.44 19.63
N ILE A 71 14.98 28.00 20.87
CA ILE A 71 14.82 28.85 22.07
C ILE A 71 16.11 28.89 22.91
N GLY A 72 17.00 27.91 22.81
CA GLY A 72 18.14 27.69 23.69
C GLY A 72 19.49 27.74 22.98
N ASP A 73 19.98 28.95 22.78
CA ASP A 73 21.38 29.32 23.04
C ASP A 73 21.40 30.84 23.31
N PRO A 74 21.26 31.29 24.58
CA PRO A 74 21.71 32.63 24.90
C PRO A 74 23.22 32.69 24.63
N PRO A 75 23.73 33.76 23.96
CA PRO A 75 25.13 33.86 23.61
C PRO A 75 26.00 33.73 24.87
N PRO A 76 27.18 33.09 24.78
CA PRO A 76 28.06 32.95 25.92
C PRO A 76 28.33 34.34 26.50
N SER A 77 27.94 34.55 27.75
CA SER A 77 28.35 35.72 28.52
C SER A 77 29.88 35.69 28.54
N ILE A 78 30.50 36.68 27.89
CA ILE A 78 31.92 36.96 27.99
C ILE A 78 32.22 37.17 29.49
N SER A 79 32.86 36.18 30.09
CA SER A 79 33.44 36.32 31.43
C SER A 79 34.80 37.01 31.27
N ASP A 80 34.88 38.25 31.76
CA ASP A 80 36.12 38.99 32.03
C ASP A 80 37.09 38.21 32.94
#